data_AF-A0A6J8B3H9-F1
#
_entry.id   AF-A0A6J8B3H9-F1
#
_cell.length_a   1.000
_cell.length_b   1.000
_cell.length_c   1.000
_cell.angle_alpha   90.00
_cell.angle_beta   90.00
_cell.angle_gamma   90.00
#
_symmetry.space_group_name_H-M   'P 1'
#
loop_
_entity.id
_entity.type
_entity.pdbx_description
1 polymer ?
#
loop_
_entity_poly.entity_id
_entity_poly.type
_entity_poly.pdbx_seq_one_letter_code
_entity_poly.pdbx_strand_id
1 'polypeptide(L)'
;MCFSYIPHEKSNFYQICEHDFHEVIESIVVDLKEKGTVFVCGDLNSRIGETNDFLYNDDLDKYIESVEQVQNPIISNRCSMDKFVNSFGRRLLQMCYDTGLTAANGRLGNDKHGNFTFCTANGRSVNDYLLVSPCDYELISNFEVLQLNEFSDHSPLYFELVFTNNRPSHNIPKFHTYIKWDNNKNIDYIQLLHNQQDRLLY
;
A
#
# COMPACT_ATOMS: atom_id res chain seq x y z
N MET A 1 -1.72 -0.93 -8.97
CA MET A 1 -0.95 -0.28 -7.90
C MET A 1 -1.71 0.96 -7.45
N CYS A 2 -1.98 1.06 -6.16
CA CYS A 2 -2.66 2.18 -5.50
C CYS A 2 -1.60 2.96 -4.71
N PHE A 3 -1.39 4.22 -5.05
CA PHE A 3 -0.55 5.12 -4.26
C PHE A 3 -1.42 5.93 -3.32
N SER A 4 -1.17 5.85 -2.02
CA SER A 4 -2.00 6.46 -0.98
C SER A 4 -1.18 7.33 -0.05
N TYR A 5 -1.76 8.46 0.34
CA TYR A 5 -1.31 9.29 1.44
C TYR A 5 -2.43 9.37 2.45
N ILE A 6 -2.19 8.91 3.68
CA ILE A 6 -3.13 9.10 4.78
C ILE A 6 -2.64 10.28 5.62
N PRO A 7 -3.43 11.36 5.74
CA PRO A 7 -3.06 12.51 6.57
C PRO A 7 -2.85 12.10 8.03
N HIS A 8 -1.81 12.61 8.67
CA HIS A 8 -1.49 12.30 10.06
C HIS A 8 -2.70 12.51 11.01
N GLU A 9 -2.84 11.64 12.03
CA GLU A 9 -4.00 11.59 12.96
C GLU A 9 -4.32 12.91 13.66
N LYS A 10 -3.30 13.76 13.82
CA LYS A 10 -3.38 15.08 14.48
C LYS A 10 -3.53 16.25 13.49
N SER A 11 -3.61 15.98 12.19
CA SER A 11 -3.76 17.04 11.19
C SER A 11 -5.19 17.60 11.23
N ASN A 12 -5.31 18.91 11.00
CA ASN A 12 -6.62 19.57 10.92
C ASN A 12 -7.50 18.93 9.84
N PHE A 13 -6.88 18.53 8.72
CA PHE A 13 -7.60 17.89 7.62
C PHE A 13 -8.20 16.54 8.05
N TYR A 14 -7.45 15.71 8.76
CA TYR A 14 -7.99 14.44 9.26
C TYR A 14 -9.16 14.65 10.23
N GLN A 15 -9.10 15.68 11.08
CA GLN A 15 -10.14 15.97 12.07
C GLN A 15 -11.48 16.43 11.46
N ILE A 16 -11.45 17.03 10.27
CA ILE A 16 -12.65 17.51 9.57
C ILE A 16 -13.13 16.55 8.48
N CYS A 17 -12.34 15.52 8.16
CA CYS A 17 -12.67 14.54 7.15
C CYS A 17 -13.73 13.57 7.70
N GLU A 18 -14.84 13.41 6.99
CA GLU A 18 -15.91 12.48 7.36
C GLU A 18 -15.61 11.04 6.92
N HIS A 19 -14.63 10.85 6.04
CA HIS A 19 -14.24 9.54 5.54
C HIS A 19 -13.13 8.91 6.39
N ASP A 20 -13.23 7.60 6.61
CA ASP A 20 -12.10 6.79 7.03
C ASP A 20 -11.26 6.37 5.82
N PHE A 21 -10.01 6.83 5.77
CA PHE A 21 -9.08 6.50 4.70
C PHE A 21 -8.75 5.00 4.65
N HIS A 22 -8.70 4.31 5.80
CA HIS A 22 -8.40 2.87 5.83
C HIS A 22 -9.54 2.07 5.20
N GLU A 23 -10.79 2.35 5.56
CA GLU A 23 -11.99 1.75 4.94
C GLU A 23 -12.10 2.07 3.44
N VAL A 24 -11.75 3.28 3.02
CA VAL A 24 -11.77 3.65 1.59
C VAL A 24 -10.72 2.85 0.81
N ILE A 25 -9.50 2.73 1.33
CA ILE A 25 -8.45 1.92 0.69
C ILE A 25 -8.85 0.45 0.66
N GLU A 26 -9.43 -0.06 1.74
CA GLU A 26 -9.95 -1.43 1.83
C GLU A 26 -10.95 -1.73 0.72
N SER A 27 -11.98 -0.89 0.57
CA SER A 27 -12.99 -1.03 -0.48
C SER A 27 -12.36 -1.06 -1.87
N ILE A 28 -11.41 -0.15 -2.14
CA ILE A 28 -10.69 -0.10 -3.42
C ILE A 28 -9.88 -1.39 -3.64
N VAL A 29 -9.23 -1.92 -2.60
CA VAL A 29 -8.46 -3.17 -2.70
C VAL A 29 -9.40 -4.33 -3.04
N VAL A 30 -10.55 -4.44 -2.38
CA VAL A 30 -11.56 -5.47 -2.65
C VAL A 30 -12.04 -5.39 -4.10
N ASP A 31 -12.38 -4.21 -4.59
CA ASP A 31 -12.87 -4.01 -5.96
C ASP A 31 -11.82 -4.31 -7.04
N LEU A 32 -10.53 -4.07 -6.73
CA LEU A 32 -9.43 -4.28 -7.67
C LEU A 32 -8.91 -5.71 -7.67
N LYS A 33 -9.07 -6.46 -6.57
CA LYS A 33 -8.61 -7.85 -6.46
C LYS A 33 -9.23 -8.76 -7.53
N GLU A 34 -10.49 -8.54 -7.88
CA GLU A 34 -11.15 -9.30 -8.96
C GLU A 34 -10.54 -9.02 -10.34
N LYS A 35 -9.83 -7.89 -10.49
CA LYS A 35 -9.24 -7.44 -11.76
C LYS A 35 -7.75 -7.80 -11.88
N GLY A 36 -7.10 -8.20 -10.79
CA GLY A 36 -5.72 -8.66 -10.78
C GLY A 36 -4.98 -8.33 -9.47
N THR A 37 -3.66 -8.50 -9.49
CA THR A 37 -2.82 -8.23 -8.33
C THR A 37 -2.86 -6.76 -7.89
N VAL A 38 -3.08 -6.55 -6.60
CA VAL A 38 -3.15 -5.23 -5.98
C VAL A 38 -1.91 -4.98 -5.12
N PHE A 39 -1.31 -3.81 -5.32
CA PHE A 39 -0.24 -3.27 -4.48
C PHE A 39 -0.74 -1.95 -3.92
N VAL A 40 -0.62 -1.73 -2.61
CA VAL A 40 -0.87 -0.43 -1.97
C VAL A 40 0.46 0.14 -1.51
N CYS A 41 0.77 1.39 -1.83
CA CYS A 41 2.06 1.99 -1.49
C CYS A 41 1.91 3.46 -1.07
N GLY A 42 2.72 3.90 -0.11
CA GLY A 42 2.87 5.32 0.24
C GLY A 42 2.91 5.58 1.74
N ASP A 43 2.89 6.86 2.13
CA ASP A 43 2.85 7.29 3.53
C ASP A 43 1.44 7.11 4.10
N LEU A 44 1.28 6.05 4.89
CA LEU A 44 0.01 5.70 5.52
C LEU A 44 -0.12 6.30 6.92
N ASN A 45 0.89 7.06 7.40
CA ASN A 45 0.98 7.60 8.76
C ASN A 45 0.63 6.58 9.88
N SER A 46 0.80 5.30 9.55
CA SER A 46 0.48 4.15 10.38
C SER A 46 1.78 3.59 10.91
N ARG A 47 1.82 3.17 12.17
CA ARG A 47 2.99 2.52 12.77
C ARG A 47 2.51 1.19 13.28
N ILE A 48 2.99 0.08 12.71
CA ILE A 48 2.50 -1.28 13.01
C ILE A 48 3.48 -2.11 13.86
N GLY A 49 4.55 -1.49 14.38
CA GLY A 49 5.50 -2.18 15.25
C GLY A 49 6.15 -3.38 14.55
N GLU A 50 6.11 -4.55 15.19
CA GLU A 50 6.34 -5.87 14.59
C GLU A 50 5.09 -6.77 14.72
N THR A 51 3.92 -6.16 14.87
CA THR A 51 2.68 -6.90 15.00
C THR A 51 2.38 -7.66 13.71
N ASN A 52 1.93 -8.91 13.85
CA ASN A 52 1.53 -9.72 12.71
C ASN A 52 0.38 -9.06 11.97
N ASP A 53 0.54 -8.91 10.67
CA ASP A 53 -0.39 -8.31 9.70
C ASP A 53 -1.20 -9.36 8.95
N PHE A 54 -1.19 -10.61 9.42
CA PHE A 54 -1.98 -11.72 8.90
C PHE A 54 -2.50 -12.59 10.05
N LEU A 55 -3.57 -13.33 9.78
CA LEU A 55 -4.14 -14.30 10.71
C LEU A 55 -3.55 -15.70 10.41
N TYR A 56 -3.13 -16.41 11.46
CA TYR A 56 -2.79 -17.83 11.36
C TYR A 56 -4.08 -18.65 11.47
N ASN A 57 -4.34 -19.54 10.49
CA ASN A 57 -5.52 -20.41 10.49
C ASN A 57 -5.35 -21.67 11.36
N ASP A 58 -4.27 -21.77 12.13
CA ASP A 58 -3.81 -22.99 12.81
C ASP A 58 -4.85 -23.67 13.74
N ASP A 59 -5.83 -22.93 14.25
CA ASP A 59 -6.89 -23.51 15.11
C ASP A 59 -8.13 -23.97 14.32
N LEU A 60 -8.39 -23.43 13.14
CA LEU A 60 -9.53 -23.84 12.29
C LEU A 60 -9.18 -25.07 11.43
N ASP A 61 -7.92 -25.19 11.02
CA ASP A 61 -7.39 -26.33 10.26
C ASP A 61 -7.54 -27.67 11.02
N LYS A 62 -7.65 -27.62 12.36
CA LYS A 62 -7.93 -28.79 13.22
C LYS A 62 -9.36 -29.32 13.09
N TYR A 63 -10.29 -28.51 12.57
CA TYR A 63 -11.72 -28.83 12.49
C TYR A 63 -12.21 -29.00 11.05
N ILE A 64 -11.36 -28.76 10.05
CA ILE A 64 -11.70 -28.86 8.62
C ILE A 64 -10.97 -30.09 8.04
N GLU A 65 -11.60 -31.26 8.14
CA GLU A 65 -11.01 -32.54 7.66
C GLU A 65 -11.18 -32.77 6.14
N SER A 66 -11.90 -31.93 5.39
CA SER A 66 -12.43 -32.30 4.07
C SER A 66 -12.33 -31.28 2.94
N VAL A 67 -11.66 -30.15 3.14
CA VAL A 67 -11.40 -29.19 2.05
C VAL A 67 -10.00 -29.48 1.51
N GLU A 68 -9.84 -29.53 0.18
CA GLU A 68 -8.51 -29.58 -0.45
C GLU A 68 -7.61 -28.59 0.27
N GLN A 69 -6.52 -29.08 0.91
CA GLN A 69 -5.63 -28.21 1.66
C GLN A 69 -4.98 -27.24 0.67
N VAL A 70 -5.60 -26.08 0.50
CA VAL A 70 -4.97 -24.94 -0.15
C VAL A 70 -3.77 -24.63 0.71
N GLN A 71 -2.59 -24.90 0.17
CA GLN A 71 -1.35 -24.69 0.90
C GLN A 71 -1.24 -23.20 1.21
N ASN A 72 -1.45 -22.83 2.47
CA ASN A 72 -1.35 -21.44 2.90
C ASN A 72 0.05 -20.92 2.50
N PRO A 73 0.14 -19.70 1.93
CA PRO A 73 1.44 -19.14 1.58
C PRO A 73 2.32 -19.08 2.82
N ILE A 74 3.59 -19.46 2.69
CA ILE A 74 4.55 -19.37 3.78
C ILE A 74 4.90 -17.89 3.96
N ILE A 75 4.32 -17.26 4.98
CA ILE A 75 4.56 -15.86 5.31
C ILE A 75 5.66 -15.79 6.36
N SER A 76 6.78 -15.13 6.02
CA SER A 76 7.85 -14.86 6.98
C SER A 76 7.44 -13.80 7.99
N ASN A 77 7.97 -13.90 9.21
CA ASN A 77 7.83 -12.84 10.20
C ASN A 77 8.45 -11.55 9.68
N ARG A 78 7.85 -10.43 10.06
CA ARG A 78 8.33 -9.10 9.73
C ARG A 78 9.23 -8.55 10.84
N CYS A 79 10.34 -7.94 10.47
CA CYS A 79 11.15 -7.14 11.36
C CYS A 79 10.83 -5.63 11.23
N SER A 80 11.06 -4.86 12.28
CA SER A 80 11.00 -3.40 12.20
C SER A 80 11.90 -2.72 13.21
N MET A 81 12.57 -1.64 12.78
CA MET A 81 13.26 -0.74 13.70
C MET A 81 12.30 0.13 14.51
N ASP A 82 11.08 0.34 14.00
CA ASP A 82 10.01 1.00 14.73
C ASP A 82 9.13 -0.04 15.43
N LYS A 83 9.23 -0.12 16.75
CA LYS A 83 8.45 -1.08 17.57
C LYS A 83 7.11 -0.53 18.02
N PHE A 84 6.81 0.73 17.74
CA PHE A 84 5.60 1.37 18.24
C PHE A 84 4.39 1.05 17.37
N VAL A 85 3.23 0.89 18.02
CA VAL A 85 1.94 0.72 17.34
C VAL A 85 1.02 1.90 17.65
N ASN A 86 0.73 2.74 16.65
CA ASN A 86 -0.19 3.87 16.82
C ASN A 86 -1.64 3.50 16.52
N SER A 87 -2.55 4.47 16.63
CA SER A 87 -3.98 4.26 16.38
C SER A 87 -4.25 3.82 14.94
N PHE A 88 -3.62 4.50 13.97
CA PHE A 88 -3.71 4.18 12.55
C PHE A 88 -3.07 2.84 12.21
N GLY A 89 -2.00 2.46 12.91
CA GLY A 89 -1.36 1.16 12.78
C GLY A 89 -2.33 0.01 13.10
N ARG A 90 -3.19 0.18 14.10
CA ARG A 90 -4.24 -0.81 14.39
C ARG A 90 -5.28 -0.91 13.28
N ARG A 91 -5.65 0.22 12.67
CA ARG A 91 -6.57 0.24 11.50
C ARG A 91 -5.91 -0.39 10.27
N LEU A 92 -4.63 -0.10 10.04
CA LEU A 92 -3.86 -0.70 8.96
C LEU A 92 -3.74 -2.21 9.13
N LEU A 93 -3.50 -2.70 10.35
CA LEU A 93 -3.48 -4.13 10.65
C LEU A 93 -4.84 -4.78 10.39
N GLN A 94 -5.94 -4.12 10.81
CA GLN A 94 -7.29 -4.60 10.53
C GLN A 94 -7.55 -4.71 9.02
N MET A 95 -7.24 -3.66 8.26
CA MET A 95 -7.31 -3.67 6.80
C MET A 95 -6.45 -4.79 6.19
N CYS A 96 -5.25 -5.05 6.72
CA CYS A 96 -4.42 -6.17 6.29
C CYS A 96 -5.09 -7.53 6.56
N TYR A 97 -5.76 -7.71 7.70
CA TYR A 97 -6.52 -8.94 7.99
C TYR A 97 -7.70 -9.11 7.03
N ASP A 98 -8.45 -8.04 6.78
CA ASP A 98 -9.67 -8.07 5.97
C ASP A 98 -9.34 -8.23 4.48
N THR A 99 -8.22 -7.67 4.04
CA THR A 99 -7.76 -7.77 2.65
C THR A 99 -6.73 -8.87 2.41
N GLY A 100 -6.21 -9.55 3.44
CA GLY A 100 -5.09 -10.48 3.27
C GLY A 100 -3.82 -9.88 2.64
N LEU A 101 -3.73 -8.54 2.56
CA LEU A 101 -2.49 -7.86 2.18
C LEU A 101 -1.55 -7.82 3.39
N THR A 102 -0.26 -7.82 3.11
CA THR A 102 0.78 -7.81 4.14
C THR A 102 1.90 -6.85 3.74
N ALA A 103 2.60 -6.29 4.72
CA ALA A 103 3.68 -5.33 4.51
C ALA A 103 4.95 -6.01 3.98
N ALA A 104 5.49 -5.53 2.86
CA ALA A 104 6.78 -5.96 2.35
C ALA A 104 7.95 -5.44 3.20
N ASN A 105 7.80 -4.27 3.82
CA ASN A 105 8.79 -3.67 4.71
C ASN A 105 9.17 -4.63 5.83
N GLY A 106 10.47 -4.85 6.06
CA GLY A 106 10.92 -5.76 7.10
C GLY A 106 10.81 -7.25 6.75
N ARG A 107 10.38 -7.58 5.52
CA ARG A 107 10.03 -8.95 5.14
C ARG A 107 10.66 -9.38 3.83
N LEU A 108 10.61 -8.53 2.80
CA LEU A 108 11.07 -8.85 1.45
C LEU A 108 12.40 -8.16 1.14
N GLY A 109 13.13 -8.73 0.17
CA GLY A 109 14.34 -8.14 -0.39
C GLY A 109 15.47 -7.88 0.63
N ASN A 110 16.04 -6.68 0.53
CA ASN A 110 17.17 -6.22 1.33
C ASN A 110 16.75 -5.53 2.64
N ASP A 111 15.46 -5.24 2.84
CA ASP A 111 14.95 -4.56 4.05
C ASP A 111 14.72 -5.52 5.24
N LYS A 112 15.65 -6.45 5.50
CA LYS A 112 15.46 -7.51 6.51
C LYS A 112 15.36 -7.01 7.95
N HIS A 113 15.72 -5.76 8.21
CA HIS A 113 15.65 -5.14 9.54
C HIS A 113 14.44 -4.21 9.69
N GLY A 114 13.67 -3.97 8.62
CA GLY A 114 12.54 -3.06 8.59
C GLY A 114 12.95 -1.63 8.94
N ASN A 115 13.78 -1.05 8.07
CA ASN A 115 14.42 0.24 8.29
C ASN A 115 13.40 1.38 8.40
N PHE A 116 13.79 2.47 9.09
CA PHE A 116 12.96 3.67 9.22
C PHE A 116 12.71 4.28 7.84
N THR A 117 11.45 4.60 7.57
CA THR A 117 11.03 5.29 6.34
C THR A 117 10.87 6.78 6.55
N PHE A 118 10.80 7.23 7.81
CA PHE A 118 10.69 8.63 8.19
C PHE A 118 11.68 8.98 9.28
N CYS A 119 12.38 10.09 9.14
CA CYS A 119 13.41 10.56 10.06
C CYS A 119 13.42 12.09 10.17
N THR A 120 13.20 12.60 11.38
CA THR A 120 13.34 14.02 11.71
C THR A 120 14.19 14.20 12.97
N ALA A 121 14.49 15.45 13.32
CA ALA A 121 15.12 15.77 14.60
C ALA A 121 14.29 15.32 15.83
N ASN A 122 12.99 15.13 15.66
CA ASN A 122 12.06 14.80 16.75
C ASN A 122 11.76 13.31 16.87
N GLY A 123 12.24 12.49 15.95
CA GLY A 123 11.99 11.05 15.98
C GLY A 123 12.07 10.39 14.62
N ARG A 124 11.89 9.07 14.65
CA ARG A 124 11.97 8.19 13.49
C ARG A 124 10.83 7.19 13.55
N SER A 125 10.32 6.79 12.40
CA SER A 125 9.23 5.81 12.32
C SER A 125 9.25 5.06 10.99
N VAL A 126 8.48 3.97 10.97
CA VAL A 126 8.09 3.29 9.74
C VAL A 126 6.62 3.61 9.51
N ASN A 127 6.35 4.36 8.44
CA ASN A 127 5.02 4.88 8.11
C ASN A 127 4.73 4.81 6.61
N ASP A 128 5.76 4.64 5.80
CA ASP A 128 5.67 4.35 4.38
C ASP A 128 5.67 2.83 4.20
N TYR A 129 4.68 2.30 3.50
CA TYR A 129 4.57 0.86 3.28
C TYR A 129 4.43 0.53 1.81
N LEU A 130 4.88 -0.68 1.45
CA LEU A 130 4.33 -1.44 0.33
C LEU A 130 3.54 -2.62 0.90
N LEU A 131 2.25 -2.69 0.58
CA LEU A 131 1.37 -3.80 0.95
C LEU A 131 1.06 -4.63 -0.28
N VAL A 132 1.16 -5.94 -0.13
CA VAL A 132 0.95 -6.91 -1.21
C VAL A 132 0.44 -8.23 -0.62
N SER A 133 -0.32 -8.97 -1.41
CA SER A 133 -0.73 -10.34 -1.08
C SER A 133 0.49 -11.26 -1.02
N PRO A 134 0.61 -12.14 -0.01
CA PRO A 134 1.69 -13.13 0.05
C PRO A 134 1.81 -14.04 -1.18
N CYS A 135 0.68 -14.31 -1.86
CA CYS A 135 0.68 -15.11 -3.09
C CYS A 135 1.39 -14.41 -4.25
N ASP A 136 1.58 -13.09 -4.16
CA ASP A 136 2.16 -12.25 -5.21
C ASP A 136 3.59 -11.79 -4.88
N TYR A 137 4.21 -12.32 -3.82
CA TYR A 137 5.59 -11.96 -3.43
C TYR A 137 6.62 -12.23 -4.53
N GLU A 138 6.42 -13.26 -5.35
CA GLU A 138 7.31 -13.59 -6.46
C GLU A 138 7.36 -12.50 -7.55
N LEU A 139 6.36 -11.61 -7.58
CA LEU A 139 6.36 -10.46 -8.47
C LEU A 139 7.32 -9.37 -7.98
N ILE A 140 7.85 -9.45 -6.76
CA ILE A 140 8.79 -8.47 -6.21
C ILE A 140 10.19 -9.10 -6.18
N SER A 141 11.06 -8.74 -7.13
CA SER A 141 12.44 -9.26 -7.17
C SER A 141 13.36 -8.60 -6.16
N ASN A 142 13.05 -7.36 -5.77
CA ASN A 142 13.83 -6.59 -4.81
C ASN A 142 12.92 -5.63 -4.04
N PHE A 143 13.26 -5.37 -2.79
CA PHE A 143 12.61 -4.41 -1.90
C PHE A 143 13.64 -3.83 -0.93
N GLU A 144 13.72 -2.52 -0.83
CA GLU A 144 14.67 -1.82 0.04
C GLU A 144 14.15 -0.44 0.45
N VAL A 145 14.44 -0.03 1.68
CA VAL A 145 14.33 1.38 2.09
C VAL A 145 15.67 2.04 1.79
N LEU A 146 15.70 2.96 0.83
CA LEU A 146 16.94 3.63 0.44
C LEU A 146 17.40 4.62 1.51
N GLN A 147 18.66 5.02 1.43
CA GLN A 147 19.24 5.97 2.37
C GLN A 147 18.49 7.32 2.32
N LEU A 148 18.19 7.84 3.51
CA LEU A 148 17.69 9.19 3.69
C LEU A 148 18.63 10.22 3.05
N ASN A 149 18.06 11.23 2.39
CA ASN A 149 18.80 12.31 1.75
C ASN A 149 18.23 13.67 2.17
N GLU A 150 18.85 14.76 1.71
CA GLU A 150 18.46 16.12 2.04
C GLU A 150 17.15 16.61 1.39
N PHE A 151 16.54 15.82 0.51
CA PHE A 151 15.35 16.22 -0.25
C PHE A 151 14.03 15.97 0.49
N SER A 152 14.04 15.15 1.54
CA SER A 152 12.86 14.81 2.32
C SER A 152 13.24 14.28 3.70
N ASP A 153 12.32 14.39 4.66
CA ASP A 153 12.37 13.63 5.92
C ASP A 153 11.91 12.17 5.75
N HIS A 154 11.40 11.80 4.57
CA HIS A 154 11.10 10.42 4.18
C HIS A 154 12.23 9.79 3.35
N SER A 155 12.61 8.57 3.71
CA SER A 155 13.47 7.68 2.94
C SER A 155 12.67 7.03 1.80
N PRO A 156 13.20 6.97 0.57
CA PRO A 156 12.50 6.32 -0.54
C PRO A 156 12.28 4.83 -0.31
N LEU A 157 11.07 4.33 -0.59
CA LEU A 157 10.81 2.91 -0.80
C LEU A 157 11.16 2.52 -2.23
N TYR A 158 12.08 1.58 -2.38
CA TYR A 158 12.50 1.03 -3.67
C TYR A 158 12.04 -0.42 -3.78
N PHE A 159 11.44 -0.78 -4.91
CA PHE A 159 11.13 -2.16 -5.22
C PHE A 159 11.06 -2.38 -6.73
N GLU A 160 11.34 -3.62 -7.13
CA GLU A 160 11.36 -4.04 -8.54
C GLU A 160 10.23 -5.03 -8.78
N LEU A 161 9.47 -4.79 -9.84
CA LEU A 161 8.38 -5.68 -10.22
C LEU A 161 8.76 -6.53 -11.43
N VAL A 162 8.57 -7.84 -11.30
CA VAL A 162 8.78 -8.81 -12.37
C VAL A 162 7.45 -9.10 -13.04
N PHE A 163 7.40 -8.91 -14.36
CA PHE A 163 6.23 -9.25 -15.17
C PHE A 163 6.63 -10.12 -16.35
N THR A 164 5.89 -11.20 -16.58
CA THR A 164 5.98 -11.93 -17.85
C THR A 164 5.15 -11.19 -18.89
N ASN A 165 5.82 -10.71 -19.94
CA ASN A 165 5.18 -9.88 -20.95
C ASN A 165 4.37 -10.74 -21.93
N ASN A 166 3.21 -11.24 -21.49
CA ASN A 166 2.27 -12.00 -22.33
C ASN A 166 1.36 -11.09 -23.16
N ARG A 167 1.68 -9.79 -23.28
CA ARG A 167 0.88 -8.86 -24.08
C ARG A 167 1.06 -9.19 -25.56
N PRO A 168 -0.01 -9.50 -26.32
CA PRO A 168 0.05 -9.35 -27.76
C PRO A 168 0.42 -7.89 -28.05
N SER A 169 1.28 -7.68 -29.03
CA SER A 169 1.80 -6.36 -29.42
C SER A 169 0.65 -5.40 -29.74
N HIS A 170 0.20 -4.62 -28.77
CA HIS A 170 -0.66 -3.48 -29.04
C HIS A 170 0.23 -2.29 -29.38
N ASN A 171 0.06 -1.76 -30.58
CA ASN A 171 0.65 -0.50 -31.00
C ASN A 171 0.12 0.60 -30.08
N ILE A 172 0.86 0.94 -29.04
CA ILE A 172 0.57 2.10 -28.18
C ILE A 172 0.77 3.35 -29.06
N PRO A 173 -0.25 4.19 -29.27
CA PRO A 173 -0.06 5.46 -29.96
C PRO A 173 0.94 6.29 -29.14
N LYS A 174 2.03 6.75 -29.77
CA LYS A 174 3.07 7.59 -29.14
C LYS A 174 2.58 9.03 -28.87
N PHE A 175 1.35 9.23 -28.40
CA PHE A 175 0.87 10.52 -27.97
C PHE A 175 0.96 10.60 -26.45
N HIS A 176 2.05 11.17 -25.96
CA HIS A 176 2.09 11.73 -24.61
C HIS A 176 1.53 13.15 -24.69
N THR A 177 0.33 13.35 -24.17
CA THR A 177 -0.24 14.69 -24.01
C THR A 177 0.37 15.30 -22.75
N TYR A 178 1.34 16.20 -22.90
CA TYR A 178 1.81 17.01 -21.79
C TYR A 178 0.70 17.99 -21.39
N ILE A 179 0.07 17.75 -20.24
CA ILE A 179 -0.86 18.71 -19.65
C ILE A 179 -0.03 19.65 -18.78
N LYS A 180 0.26 20.85 -19.31
CA LYS A 180 0.82 21.94 -18.53
C LYS A 180 -0.34 22.69 -17.88
N TRP A 181 -0.25 22.92 -16.56
CA TRP A 181 -1.23 23.73 -15.84
C TRP A 181 -1.35 25.12 -16.48
N ASP A 182 -2.57 25.47 -16.87
CA ASP A 182 -2.93 26.76 -17.46
C ASP A 182 -3.97 27.43 -16.57
N ASN A 183 -3.58 28.52 -15.91
CA ASN A 183 -4.45 29.26 -15.00
C ASN A 183 -5.74 29.76 -15.68
N ASN A 184 -5.74 29.94 -17.01
CA ASN A 184 -6.91 30.41 -17.75
C ASN A 184 -7.95 29.31 -18.01
N LYS A 185 -7.59 28.04 -17.80
CA LYS A 185 -8.46 26.87 -18.03
C LYS A 185 -9.00 26.25 -16.75
N ASN A 186 -8.86 26.95 -15.62
CA ASN A 186 -9.26 26.48 -14.31
C ASN A 186 -10.73 26.00 -14.27
N ILE A 187 -11.64 26.78 -14.84
CA ILE A 187 -13.07 26.45 -14.91
C ILE A 187 -13.30 25.18 -15.75
N ASP A 188 -12.60 25.05 -16.89
CA ASP A 188 -12.71 23.87 -17.76
C ASP A 188 -12.18 22.61 -17.06
N TYR A 189 -11.09 22.73 -16.29
CA TYR A 189 -10.56 21.61 -15.49
C TYR A 189 -11.53 21.18 -14.39
N ILE A 190 -12.14 22.14 -13.67
CA ILE A 190 -13.16 21.86 -12.67
C ILE A 190 -14.36 21.14 -13.33
N GLN A 191 -14.86 21.65 -14.45
CA GLN A 191 -15.98 21.02 -15.15
C GLN A 191 -15.65 19.60 -15.65
N LEU A 192 -14.42 19.37 -16.13
CA LEU A 192 -13.98 18.03 -16.54
C LEU A 192 -13.88 17.05 -15.36
N LEU A 193 -13.41 17.51 -14.20
CA LEU A 193 -13.34 16.68 -12.99
C LEU A 193 -14.74 16.28 -12.50
N HIS A 194 -15.69 17.22 -12.50
CA HIS A 194 -17.09 16.94 -12.14
C HIS A 194 -17.73 15.95 -13.12
N ASN A 195 -17.52 16.15 -14.43
CA ASN A 195 -18.07 15.25 -15.47
C ASN A 195 -17.43 13.85 -15.48
N GLN A 196 -16.24 13.66 -14.89
CA GLN A 196 -15.61 12.35 -14.74
C GLN A 196 -16.10 11.60 -13.50
N GLN A 197 -16.47 12.31 -12.42
CA GLN A 197 -17.13 11.69 -11.26
C GLN A 197 -18.47 11.04 -11.65
N ASP A 198 -19.23 11.66 -12.56
CA ASP A 198 -20.50 11.10 -13.05
C ASP A 198 -20.35 9.85 -13.93
N ARG A 199 -19.15 9.58 -14.47
CA ARG A 199 -18.88 8.39 -15.29
C ARG A 199 -18.42 7.17 -14.49
N LEU A 200 -18.15 7.33 -13.19
CA LEU A 200 -17.79 6.25 -12.28
C LEU A 200 -18.98 5.70 -11.48
N LEU A 201 -20.19 6.19 -11.77
CA LEU A 201 -21.45 5.77 -11.13
C LEU A 201 -22.34 4.89 -12.03
N TYR A 202 -21.79 4.27 -13.08
CA TYR A 202 -22.48 3.28 -13.90
C TYR A 202 -21.59 2.06 -14.19
#